data_AF-A0A4R7ZQU8-F1
#
_entry.id   AF-A0A4R7ZQU8-F1
#
_cell.length_a   1.000
_cell.length_b   1.000
_cell.length_c   1.000
_cell.angle_alpha   90.00
_cell.angle_beta   90.00
_cell.angle_gamma   90.00
#
_symmetry.space_group_name_H-M   'P 1'
#
loop_
_entity.id
_entity.type
_entity.pdbx_description
1 polymer ?
#
loop_
_entity_poly.entity_id
_entity_poly.type
_entity_poly.pdbx_seq_one_letter_code
_entity_poly.pdbx_strand_id
1 'polypeptide(L)' 'MTEFEPGTELVSRLPLPSHVVILADGHWRRGWLIGRDHEETGWTALVQYEGDDGNERTERLPADRIALPESDGPTNRAAS' A
#
# COMPACT_ATOMS: atom_id res chain seq x y z
N MET A 1 25.54 -0.81 6.73
CA MET A 1 24.73 -0.79 5.50
C MET A 1 23.31 -0.97 5.96
N THR A 2 22.50 0.09 5.96
CA THR A 2 21.08 -0.02 6.30
C THR A 2 20.38 -0.45 5.03
N GLU A 3 20.01 -1.73 4.97
CA GLU A 3 19.00 -2.21 4.03
C GLU A 3 17.72 -1.43 4.35
N PHE A 4 17.43 -0.40 3.55
CA PHE A 4 16.16 0.29 3.58
C PHE A 4 15.14 -0.68 3.02
N GLU A 5 14.28 -1.26 3.87
CA GLU A 5 13.12 -2.00 3.40
C GLU A 5 12.03 -0.99 3.00
N PRO A 6 11.83 -0.70 1.71
CA PRO A 6 11.03 0.43 1.25
C PRO A 6 9.57 0.40 1.72
N GLY A 7 9.04 -0.78 2.06
CA GLY A 7 7.69 -0.93 2.59
C GLY A 7 7.52 -0.43 4.04
N THR A 8 8.52 -0.63 4.90
CA THR A 8 8.41 -0.38 6.35
C THR A 8 8.34 1.12 6.67
N GLU A 9 9.13 1.94 5.99
CA GLU A 9 9.11 3.40 6.18
C GLU A 9 7.79 4.02 5.71
N LEU A 10 7.24 3.54 4.59
CA LEU A 10 6.01 4.04 3.98
C LEU A 10 4.84 3.96 4.96
N VAL A 11 4.57 2.77 5.49
CA VAL A 11 3.43 2.53 6.40
C VAL A 11 3.52 3.42 7.63
N SER A 12 4.74 3.63 8.16
CA SER A 12 4.97 4.43 9.36
C SER A 12 4.69 5.93 9.19
N ARG A 13 4.72 6.46 7.95
CA ARG A 13 4.68 7.91 7.68
C ARG A 13 3.42 8.41 6.97
N LEU A 14 2.72 7.55 6.22
CA LEU A 14 1.54 8.00 5.47
C LEU A 14 0.45 8.53 6.40
N PRO A 15 -0.24 9.64 6.05
CA PRO A 15 -1.41 10.07 6.79
C PRO A 15 -2.53 9.03 6.68
N LEU A 16 -3.41 8.96 7.66
CA LEU A 16 -4.56 8.05 7.62
C LEU A 16 -5.86 8.85 7.41
N PRO A 17 -6.75 8.42 6.50
CA PRO A 17 -6.54 7.37 5.50
C PRO A 17 -5.63 7.83 4.34
N SER A 18 -4.96 6.89 3.66
CA SER A 18 -4.16 7.17 2.44
C SER A 18 -4.38 6.13 1.34
N HIS A 19 -4.30 6.55 0.08
CA HIS A 19 -4.28 5.62 -1.05
C HIS A 19 -2.94 4.87 -1.13
N VAL A 20 -3.04 3.57 -1.35
CA VAL A 20 -1.89 2.66 -1.50
C VAL A 20 -2.17 1.65 -2.61
N VAL A 21 -1.13 0.95 -3.05
CA VAL A 21 -1.25 -0.29 -3.83
C VAL A 21 -0.80 -1.43 -2.92
N ILE A 22 -1.58 -2.51 -2.89
CA ILE A 22 -1.35 -3.65 -2.02
C ILE A 22 -1.17 -4.93 -2.85
N LEU A 23 -0.35 -5.86 -2.37
CA LEU A 23 -0.24 -7.21 -2.92
C LEU A 23 -1.23 -8.13 -2.18
N ALA A 24 -2.36 -8.42 -2.81
CA ALA A 24 -3.41 -9.30 -2.30
C ALA A 24 -3.87 -10.28 -3.37
N ASP A 25 -4.11 -11.54 -2.98
CA ASP A 25 -4.44 -12.64 -3.90
C ASP A 25 -3.41 -12.80 -5.05
N GLY A 26 -2.13 -12.51 -4.77
CA GLY A 26 -1.04 -12.59 -5.74
C GLY A 26 -0.97 -11.42 -6.73
N HIS A 27 -1.89 -10.46 -6.67
CA HIS A 27 -1.95 -9.33 -7.58
C HIS A 27 -1.81 -7.99 -6.86
N TRP A 28 -1.15 -7.03 -7.50
CA TRP A 28 -1.12 -5.65 -7.03
C TRP A 28 -2.44 -4.95 -7.36
N ARG A 29 -3.08 -4.36 -6.36
CA ARG A 29 -4.38 -3.68 -6.50
C ARG A 29 -4.45 -2.42 -5.67
N ARG A 30 -5.33 -1.51 -6.05
CA ARG A 30 -5.55 -0.27 -5.31
C ARG A 30 -6.30 -0.56 -4.02
N GLY A 31 -5.92 0.14 -2.96
CA GLY A 31 -6.59 0.07 -1.68
C GLY A 31 -6.35 1.32 -0.85
N TRP A 32 -6.89 1.28 0.36
CA TRP A 32 -6.76 2.33 1.36
C TRP A 32 -5.99 1.80 2.55
N LEU A 33 -4.95 2.50 2.95
CA LEU A 33 -4.35 2.35 4.27
C LEU A 33 -5.22 3.12 5.26
N ILE A 34 -5.85 2.40 6.19
CA ILE A 34 -6.82 2.96 7.15
C ILE A 34 -6.35 2.84 8.61
N GLY A 35 -5.33 2.04 8.87
CA GLY A 35 -4.73 1.86 10.19
C GLY A 35 -3.32 1.29 10.11
N ARG A 36 -2.56 1.38 11.20
CA ARG A 36 -1.22 0.81 11.31
C ARG A 36 -0.88 0.49 12.76
N ASP A 37 -0.16 -0.60 12.96
CA ASP A 37 0.36 -1.06 14.24
C ASP A 37 1.85 -1.39 14.07
N HIS A 38 2.65 -1.11 15.11
CA HIS A 38 4.07 -1.47 15.15
C HIS A 38 4.27 -2.60 16.15
N GLU A 39 4.74 -3.75 15.67
CA GLU A 39 5.03 -4.93 16.45
C GLU A 39 6.53 -5.25 16.42
N GLU A 40 6.97 -6.24 17.20
CA GLU A 40 8.38 -6.66 17.25
C GLU A 40 8.92 -7.08 15.87
N THR A 41 8.04 -7.60 15.02
CA THR A 41 8.35 -8.05 13.65
C THR A 41 8.24 -6.93 12.59
N GLY A 42 7.90 -5.70 12.98
CA GLY A 42 7.80 -4.55 12.10
C GLY A 42 6.40 -3.94 12.02
N TRP A 43 6.15 -3.18 10.94
CA TRP A 43 4.87 -2.50 10.73
C TRP A 43 3.85 -3.41 10.05
N THR A 44 2.67 -3.46 10.64
CA THR A 44 1.48 -4.09 10.07
C THR A 44 0.48 -2.99 9.75
N ALA A 45 -0.12 -3.06 8.57
CA ALA A 45 -1.10 -2.08 8.09
C ALA A 45 -2.48 -2.71 8.04
N LEU A 46 -3.49 -1.94 8.45
CA LEU A 46 -4.89 -2.27 8.19
C LEU A 46 -5.29 -1.60 6.86
N VAL A 47 -5.67 -2.42 5.89
CA VAL A 47 -6.03 -1.97 4.55
C VAL A 47 -7.45 -2.36 4.18
N GLN A 48 -8.08 -1.54 3.34
CA GLN A 48 -9.39 -1.80 2.76
C GLN A 48 -9.33 -1.74 1.23
N TYR A 49 -9.87 -2.75 0.55
CA TYR A 49 -9.74 -2.91 -0.90
C TYR A 49 -10.86 -3.76 -1.50
N GLU A 50 -11.02 -3.72 -2.82
CA GLU A 50 -11.96 -4.60 -3.55
C GLU A 50 -11.24 -5.90 -3.99
N GLY A 51 -11.81 -7.03 -3.57
CA GLY A 51 -11.35 -8.37 -3.96
C GLY A 51 -11.70 -8.72 -5.41
N ASP A 52 -11.16 -9.83 -5.93
CA ASP A 52 -11.48 -10.30 -7.28
C ASP A 52 -12.94 -10.77 -7.44
N ASP A 53 -13.61 -11.00 -6.32
CA ASP A 53 -15.03 -11.29 -6.23
C ASP A 53 -15.90 -10.01 -6.26
N GLY A 54 -15.30 -8.83 -6.36
CA GLY A 54 -15.97 -7.53 -6.28
C GLY A 54 -16.44 -7.16 -4.88
N ASN A 55 -16.09 -7.94 -3.85
CA ASN A 55 -16.45 -7.63 -2.48
C ASN A 55 -15.37 -6.76 -1.82
N GLU A 56 -15.82 -5.85 -0.97
CA GLU A 56 -14.92 -5.10 -0.11
C GLU A 56 -14.32 -5.98 0.98
N ARG A 57 -13.01 -5.88 1.17
CA ARG A 57 -12.24 -6.59 2.19
C ARG A 57 -11.47 -5.61 3.05
N THR A 58 -11.38 -5.93 4.33
CA THR A 58 -10.55 -5.22 5.30
C THR A 58 -9.61 -6.22 5.97
N GLU A 59 -8.31 -6.04 5.75
CA GLU A 59 -7.30 -7.03 6.13
C GLU A 59 -6.05 -6.39 6.71
N ARG A 60 -5.30 -7.18 7.50
CA ARG A 60 -3.97 -6.80 7.96
C ARG A 60 -2.93 -7.37 7.02
N LEU A 61 -2.08 -6.50 6.49
CA LEU A 61 -0.96 -6.86 5.62
C LEU A 61 0.36 -6.36 6.22
N PRO A 62 1.45 -7.12 6.07
CA PRO A 62 2.77 -6.65 6.45
C PRO A 62 3.23 -5.57 5.46
N ALA A 63 4.10 -4.67 5.92
CA ALA A 63 4.48 -3.48 5.18
C ALA A 63 5.15 -3.76 3.82
N ASP A 64 5.83 -4.90 3.65
CA ASP A 64 6.43 -5.35 2.39
C ASP A 64 5.41 -5.62 1.27
N ARG A 65 4.12 -5.75 1.61
CA ARG A 65 3.02 -5.89 0.65
C ARG A 65 2.35 -4.57 0.28
N ILE A 66 2.91 -3.43 0.69
CA ILE A 66 2.30 -2.12 0.50
C ILE A 66 3.27 -1.19 -0.20
N ALA A 67 2.77 -0.55 -1.25
CA ALA A 67 3.50 0.41 -2.05
C ALA A 67 2.68 1.71 -2.21
N LEU A 68 3.37 2.79 -2.58
CA LEU A 68 2.69 4.00 -3.04
C LEU A 68 2.07 3.72 -4.41
N PRO A 69 0.90 4.30 -4.72
CA PRO A 69 0.49 4.40 -6.11
C PRO A 69 1.59 5.11 -6.88
N GLU A 70 1.95 4.58 -8.06
CA GLU A 70 2.83 5.31 -8.96
C GLU A 70 2.26 6.72 -9.10
N SER A 71 3.12 7.73 -8.90
CA SER A 71 2.72 9.10 -9.14
C SER A 71 2.39 9.18 -10.62
N ASP A 72 1.09 9.28 -10.95
CA ASP A 72 0.63 9.75 -12.25
C ASP A 72 1.02 11.24 -12.32
N GLY A 73 2.32 11.50 -12.40
CA GLY A 73 2.83 12.79 -12.83
C GLY A 73 2.22 13.04 -14.20
N PRO A 74 1.88 14.30 -14.53
CA PRO A 74 1.13 14.58 -15.74
C PRO A 74 1.85 13.91 -16.91
N THR A 75 1.22 12.85 -17.42
CA THR A 75 1.59 12.25 -18.70
C THR A 75 1.49 13.40 -19.68
N ASN A 76 2.63 14.00 -20.01
CA ASN A 76 2.79 14.86 -21.16
C ASN A 76 2.62 13.96 -22.38
N ARG A 77 1.37 13.59 -22.67
CA ARG A 77 0.96 13.05 -23.97
C ARG A 77 0.83 14.22 -24.93
N ALA A 78 1.93 14.92 -25.14
CA ALA A 78 2.13 15.80 -26.28
C ALA A 78 3.14 15.14 -27.21
N ALA A 79 2.79 15.18 -28.51
CA ALA A 79 3.58 14.82 -29.67
C ALA A 79 3.74 13.32 -29.97
N SER A 80 2.85 12.82 -30.84
CA SER A 80 3.21 12.62 -32.26
C SER A 80 1.97 12.74 -33.13
#